data_AF-A0A2A3JZT4-F1
#
_entry.id   AF-A0A2A3JZT4-F1
#
_cell.length_a   1.000
_cell.length_b   1.000
_cell.length_c   1.000
_cell.angle_alpha   90.00
_cell.angle_beta   90.00
_cell.angle_gamma   90.00
#
_symmetry.space_group_name_H-M   'P 1'
#
loop_
_entity.id
_entity.type
_entity.pdbx_description
1 polymer ?
#
loop_
_entity_poly.entity_id
_entity_poly.type
_entity_poly.pdbx_seq_one_letter_code
_entity_poly.pdbx_strand_id
1 'polypeptide(L)' 'HRRAREAAILAALAAGPADAASLASVIYHDTNPALLPAAARNVLAHLIDLTQRKAVIPLGNLEKTCVFSRS' A
#
# COMPACT_ATOMS: atom_id res chain seq x y z
N HIS A 1 9.45 -6.29 10.93
CA HIS A 1 9.21 -6.02 9.49
C HIS A 1 7.77 -5.65 9.16
N ARG A 2 6.75 -6.49 9.46
CA ARG A 2 5.33 -6.20 9.16
C ARG A 2 4.82 -4.84 9.66
N ARG A 3 4.98 -4.53 10.96
CA ARG A 3 4.51 -3.26 11.54
C ARG A 3 5.17 -2.02 10.91
N ALA A 4 6.47 -2.10 10.61
CA ALA A 4 7.18 -1.02 9.94
C ALA A 4 6.65 -0.79 8.52
N ARG A 5 6.29 -1.87 7.81
CA ARG A 5 5.66 -1.80 6.50
C ARG A 5 4.29 -1.12 6.56
N GLU A 6 3.44 -1.53 7.51
CA GLU A 6 2.13 -0.91 7.72
C GLU A 6 2.26 0.56 8.09
N ALA A 7 3.20 0.92 8.97
CA ALA A 7 3.46 2.32 9.32
C ALA A 7 3.88 3.15 8.09
N ALA A 8 4.75 2.63 7.22
CA ALA A 8 5.15 3.30 5.99
C ALA A 8 3.99 3.47 5.00
N ILE A 9 3.12 2.46 4.86
CA ILE A 9 1.90 2.54 4.03
C ILE A 9 0.95 3.63 4.56
N LEU A 10 0.67 3.63 5.86
CA LEU A 10 -0.22 4.62 6.48
C LEU A 10 0.35 6.04 6.42
N ALA A 11 1.67 6.18 6.52
CA ALA A 11 2.36 7.46 6.35
C ALA A 11 2.24 7.96 4.92
N ALA A 12 2.45 7.10 3.92
CA ALA A 12 2.31 7.46 2.52
C ALA A 12 0.85 7.84 2.16
N LEU A 13 -0.13 7.09 2.67
CA LEU A 13 -1.56 7.42 2.50
C LEU A 13 -2.01 8.70 3.21
N ALA A 14 -1.22 9.21 4.16
CA ALA A 14 -1.49 10.52 4.76
C ALA A 14 -1.24 11.68 3.78
N ALA A 15 -0.44 11.46 2.72
CA ALA A 15 -0.23 12.43 1.65
C ALA A 15 -1.37 12.45 0.62
N GLY A 16 -2.20 11.40 0.59
CA GLY A 16 -3.35 11.30 -0.29
C GLY A 16 -3.66 9.85 -0.69
N PRO A 17 -4.81 9.61 -1.35
CA PRO A 17 -5.17 8.28 -1.83
C PRO A 17 -4.18 7.76 -2.87
N ALA A 18 -3.84 6.47 -2.79
CA ALA A 18 -2.89 5.84 -3.70
C ALA A 18 -3.18 4.33 -3.87
N ASP A 19 -2.72 3.76 -4.99
CA ASP A 19 -2.75 2.33 -5.22
C ASP A 19 -1.50 1.60 -4.70
N ALA A 20 -1.54 0.27 -4.69
CA ALA A 20 -0.44 -0.54 -4.15
C ALA A 20 0.88 -0.37 -4.92
N ALA A 21 0.82 -0.09 -6.23
CA ALA A 21 2.01 0.10 -7.07
C ALA A 21 2.69 1.45 -6.77
N SER A 22 1.92 2.53 -6.66
CA SER A 22 2.38 3.86 -6.30
C SER A 22 3.00 3.86 -4.91
N LEU A 23 2.31 3.24 -3.95
CA LEU A 23 2.84 3.07 -2.59
C LEU A 23 4.12 2.24 -2.57
N ALA A 24 4.21 1.16 -3.37
CA ALA A 24 5.45 0.38 -3.47
C ALA A 24 6.60 1.22 -4.02
N SER A 25 6.37 2.03 -5.06
CA SER A 25 7.38 2.92 -5.62
C SER A 25 7.93 3.90 -4.57
N VAL A 26 7.06 4.49 -3.76
CA VAL A 26 7.47 5.42 -2.68
C VAL A 26 8.26 4.70 -1.57
N ILE A 27 7.74 3.55 -1.09
CA ILE A 27 8.33 2.87 0.07
C ILE A 27 9.62 2.11 -0.31
N TYR A 28 9.77 1.69 -1.57
CA TYR A 28 10.92 0.95 -2.06
C TYR A 28 11.77 1.75 -3.07
N HIS A 29 11.78 3.08 -2.98
CA HIS A 29 12.45 3.94 -3.97
C HIS A 29 13.95 3.63 -4.18
N ASP A 30 14.66 3.20 -3.14
CA ASP A 30 16.08 2.80 -3.22
C ASP A 30 16.31 1.33 -3.60
N THR A 31 15.25 0.58 -3.91
CA THR A 31 15.33 -0.85 -4.21
C THR A 31 15.44 -1.08 -5.72
N ASN A 32 16.11 -2.17 -6.12
CA ASN A 32 16.18 -2.59 -7.52
C ASN A 32 14.77 -2.59 -8.16
N PRO A 33 14.54 -1.86 -9.27
CA PRO A 33 13.25 -1.78 -9.95
C PRO A 33 12.63 -3.14 -10.30
N ALA A 34 13.46 -4.17 -10.53
CA ALA A 34 13.01 -5.53 -10.78
C ALA A 34 12.20 -6.15 -9.62
N LEU A 35 12.34 -5.61 -8.40
CA LEU A 35 11.63 -6.06 -7.21
C LEU A 35 10.30 -5.33 -6.99
N LEU A 36 10.02 -4.24 -7.71
CA LEU A 36 8.78 -3.47 -7.56
C LEU A 36 7.49 -4.29 -7.78
N PRO A 37 7.42 -5.24 -8.74
CA PRO A 37 6.23 -6.08 -8.86
C PRO A 37 5.97 -6.97 -7.65
N ALA A 38 7.03 -7.43 -6.96
CA ALA A 38 6.91 -8.22 -5.74
C ALA A 38 6.55 -7.33 -4.54
N ALA A 39 7.14 -6.14 -4.47
CA ALA A 39 6.80 -5.12 -3.49
C ALA A 39 5.33 -4.68 -3.57
N ALA A 40 4.81 -4.41 -4.76
CA ALA A 40 3.40 -4.03 -4.96
C ALA A 40 2.43 -5.12 -4.47
N ARG A 41 2.75 -6.40 -4.75
CA ARG A 41 1.98 -7.54 -4.22
C ARG A 41 2.01 -7.60 -2.68
N ASN A 42 3.17 -7.34 -2.08
CA ASN A 42 3.29 -7.27 -0.62
C ASN A 42 2.47 -6.11 -0.04
N VAL A 43 2.56 -4.92 -0.64
CA VAL A 43 1.79 -3.74 -0.24
C VAL A 43 0.28 -4.00 -0.35
N LEU A 44 -0.18 -4.61 -1.44
CA LEU A 44 -1.60 -4.97 -1.61
C LEU A 44 -2.09 -5.90 -0.50
N ALA A 45 -1.30 -6.91 -0.13
CA ALA A 45 -1.66 -7.81 0.98
C ALA A 45 -1.82 -7.06 2.31
N HIS A 46 -0.96 -6.06 2.58
CA HIS A 46 -1.10 -5.20 3.76
C HIS A 46 -2.32 -4.29 3.69
N LEU A 47 -2.66 -3.73 2.52
CA LEU A 47 -3.84 -2.87 2.34
C LEU A 47 -5.14 -3.65 2.56
N ILE A 48 -5.21 -4.91 2.11
CA ILE A 48 -6.36 -5.79 2.37
C ILE A 48 -6.53 -6.04 3.88
N ASP A 49 -5.45 -6.37 4.60
CA ASP A 49 -5.48 -6.56 6.06
C ASP A 49 -5.87 -5.27 6.80
N LEU A 50 -5.29 -4.13 6.41
CA LEU A 50 -5.62 -2.83 7.01
C LEU A 50 -7.08 -2.43 6.73
N THR A 51 -7.64 -2.81 5.58
CA THR A 51 -9.06 -2.60 5.27
C THR A 51 -9.95 -3.42 6.21
N GLN A 52 -9.64 -4.70 6.43
CA GLN A 52 -10.37 -5.55 7.38
C GLN A 52 -10.34 -4.99 8.82
N ARG A 53 -9.24 -4.31 9.16
CA ARG A 53 -9.03 -3.63 10.45
C ARG A 53 -9.55 -2.19 10.49
N LYS A 54 -10.20 -1.72 9.42
CA LYS A 54 -10.77 -0.37 9.29
C LYS A 54 -9.75 0.77 9.43
N ALA A 55 -8.48 0.54 9.09
CA ALA A 55 -7.43 1.56 9.13
C ALA A 55 -7.25 2.30 7.79
N VAL A 56 -7.76 1.72 6.70
CA VAL A 56 -7.80 2.29 5.35
C VAL A 56 -9.13 1.92 4.70
N ILE A 57 -9.51 2.67 3.67
CA ILE A 57 -10.75 2.50 2.92
C ILE A 57 -10.41 2.31 1.44
N PRO A 58 -10.85 1.22 0.79
CA PRO A 58 -10.76 1.08 -0.66
C PRO A 58 -11.76 2.01 -1.35
N LEU A 59 -11.31 2.75 -2.36
CA LEU A 59 -12.13 3.66 -3.17
C LEU A 59 -12.65 2.97 -4.43
N GLY A 60 -13.05 1.70 -4.29
CA GLY A 60 -13.52 0.85 -5.39
C GLY A 60 -13.46 -0.63 -5.03
N ASN A 61 -13.55 -1.49 -6.04
CA ASN A 61 -13.40 -2.93 -5.83
C ASN A 61 -11.99 -3.27 -5.33
N LEU A 62 -11.89 -4.28 -4.44
CA LEU A 62 -10.62 -4.77 -3.91
C LEU A 62 -9.83 -5.57 -4.97
N GLU A 63 -9.20 -4.82 -5.88
CA GLU A 63 -8.38 -5.33 -6.97
C GLU A 63 -6.98 -4.71 -6.92
N LYS A 64 -6.06 -5.18 -7.78
CA LYS A 64 -4.64 -4.76 -7.75
C LYS A 64 -4.44 -3.26 -7.99
N THR A 65 -5.33 -2.66 -8.77
CA THR A 65 -5.33 -1.24 -9.15
C THR A 65 -6.25 -0.39 -8.27
N CYS A 66 -6.83 -0.99 -7.22
CA CYS A 66 -7.68 -0.26 -6.29
C CYS A 66 -6.88 0.86 -5.60
N VAL A 67 -7.48 2.04 -5.55
CA VAL A 67 -6.96 3.18 -4.79
C VAL A 67 -7.46 3.07 -3.35
N PHE A 68 -6.57 3.28 -2.39
CA PHE A 68 -6.90 3.27 -0.97
C PHE A 68 -6.73 4.67 -0.40
N SER A 69 -7.58 5.04 0.56
CA SER A 69 -7.43 6.24 1.38
C SER A 69 -7.24 5.84 2.85
N ARG A 70 -6.60 6.70 3.63
CA ARG A 70 -6.62 6.56 5.09
C ARG A 70 -8.04 6.80 5.60
N SER A 71 -8.47 6.01 6.60
CA SER A 71 -9.77 6.12 7.25
C SER A 71 -9.88 7.36 8.13
#